data_AF-A0A970LHB6-F1
#
_entry.id   AF-A0A970LHB6-F1
#
_cell.length_a   1.000
_cell.length_b   1.000
_cell.length_c   1.000
_cell.angle_alpha   90.00
_cell.angle_beta   90.00
_cell.angle_gamma   90.00
#
_symmetry.space_group_name_H-M   'P 1'
#
loop_
_entity.id
_entity.type
_entity.pdbx_description
1 polymer ?
#
loop_
_entity_poly.entity_id
_entity_poly.type
_entity_poly.pdbx_seq_one_letter_code
_entity_poly.pdbx_strand_id
1 'polypeptide(L)'
;MRKRIILCILLLLCIVSLAGCARIKATITIKNNGKADVEMIFVISDSLNAINDNTTMSEETLDEYRELGYKIEEYKEDGYTGYLFSQKNITLNDKYVLSTVSVTNQKGN
;
A
#
# COMPACT_ATOMS: atom_id res chain seq x y z
N MET A 1 -5.99 -11.81 -38.46
CA MET A 1 -5.61 -10.54 -37.79
C MET A 1 -6.63 -10.04 -36.77
N ARG A 2 -7.95 -9.95 -37.06
CA ARG A 2 -8.99 -9.51 -36.10
C ARG A 2 -8.99 -10.24 -34.74
N LYS A 3 -8.83 -11.58 -34.73
CA LYS A 3 -8.82 -12.38 -33.49
C LYS A 3 -7.64 -12.05 -32.56
N ARG A 4 -6.48 -11.69 -33.12
CA ARG A 4 -5.29 -11.32 -32.33
C ARG A 4 -5.44 -9.92 -31.74
N ILE A 5 -6.07 -8.99 -32.46
CA ILE A 5 -6.37 -7.64 -31.96
C ILE A 5 -7.40 -7.68 -30.82
N ILE A 6 -8.46 -8.49 -30.95
CA ILE A 6 -9.44 -8.68 -29.88
C ILE A 6 -8.77 -9.26 -28.62
N LEU A 7 -7.86 -10.23 -28.79
CA LEU A 7 -7.09 -10.79 -27.67
C LEU A 7 -6.22 -9.73 -26.97
N CYS A 8 -5.53 -8.89 -27.74
CA CYS A 8 -4.73 -7.80 -27.19
C CYS A 8 -5.59 -6.76 -26.44
N ILE A 9 -6.77 -6.41 -26.98
CA ILE A 9 -7.70 -5.48 -26.33
C ILE A 9 -8.24 -6.08 -25.03
N LEU A 10 -8.58 -7.37 -25.01
CA LEU A 10 -9.06 -8.07 -23.82
C LEU A 10 -7.96 -8.13 -22.74
N LEU A 11 -6.72 -8.44 -23.14
CA LEU A 11 -5.57 -8.46 -22.23
C LEU A 11 -5.32 -7.08 -21.61
N LEU A 12 -5.41 -6.02 -22.43
CA LEU A 12 -5.21 -4.64 -22.01
C LEU A 12 -6.34 -4.20 -21.05
N LEU A 13 -7.58 -4.63 -21.30
CA LEU A 13 -8.71 -4.41 -20.41
C LEU A 13 -8.51 -5.11 -19.04
N CYS A 14 -8.03 -6.35 -19.03
CA CYS A 14 -7.73 -7.08 -17.80
C CYS A 14 -6.67 -6.36 -16.95
N ILE A 15 -5.60 -5.84 -17.58
CA ILE A 15 -4.52 -5.14 -16.88
C ILE A 15 -5.04 -3.83 -16.26
N VAL A 16 -5.86 -3.05 -16.98
CA VAL A 16 -6.43 -1.80 -16.47
C VAL A 16 -7.40 -2.05 -15.31
N SER A 17 -8.14 -3.15 -15.36
CA SER A 17 -9.11 -3.53 -14.31
C SER A 17 -8.41 -3.89 -12.99
N LEU A 18 -7.18 -4.41 -13.03
CA LEU A 18 -6.42 -4.80 -11.83
C LEU A 18 -5.84 -3.62 -11.05
N ALA A 19 -5.60 -2.47 -11.69
CA ALA A 19 -4.90 -1.34 -11.07
C ALA A 19 -5.77 -0.50 -10.11
N GLY A 20 -7.09 -0.78 -10.01
CA GLY A 20 -8.05 0.06 -9.29
C GLY A 20 -8.35 -0.33 -7.84
N CYS A 21 -7.82 -1.47 -7.35
CA CYS A 21 -8.34 -2.06 -6.12
C CYS A 21 -7.61 -1.64 -4.84
N ALA A 22 -6.44 -1.01 -4.92
CA ALA A 22 -5.67 -0.58 -3.75
C ALA A 22 -5.28 0.90 -3.87
N ARG A 23 -5.32 1.63 -2.75
CA ARG A 23 -4.87 3.02 -2.63
C ARG A 23 -3.80 3.07 -1.54
N ILE A 24 -2.66 3.65 -1.91
CA ILE A 24 -1.54 3.90 -1.00
C ILE A 24 -1.30 5.40 -0.96
N LYS A 25 -1.27 6.00 0.24
CA LYS A 25 -0.92 7.41 0.44
C LYS A 25 0.13 7.51 1.53
N ALA A 26 1.31 8.01 1.20
CA ALA A 26 2.36 8.29 2.16
C ALA A 26 2.53 9.81 2.29
N THR A 27 2.48 10.30 3.53
CA THR A 27 2.71 11.69 3.90
C THR A 27 3.94 11.74 4.80
N ILE A 28 4.95 12.51 4.40
CA ILE A 28 6.17 12.71 5.19
C ILE A 28 6.28 14.21 5.48
N THR A 29 6.25 14.58 6.76
CA THR A 29 6.38 15.96 7.21
C THR A 29 7.74 16.15 7.87
N ILE A 30 8.65 16.87 7.19
CA ILE A 30 9.97 17.21 7.74
C ILE A 30 9.83 18.47 8.60
N LYS A 31 10.23 18.39 9.86
CA LYS A 31 10.20 19.50 10.81
C LYS A 31 11.52 20.24 10.82
N ASN A 32 11.48 21.53 11.19
CA ASN A 32 12.65 22.40 11.28
C ASN A 32 13.72 21.92 12.28
N ASN A 33 13.37 20.98 13.18
CA ASN A 33 14.29 20.37 14.14
C ASN A 33 15.04 19.14 13.57
N GLY A 34 14.96 18.89 12.26
CA GLY A 34 15.64 17.76 11.61
C GLY A 34 14.96 16.40 11.82
N LYS A 35 13.77 16.36 12.43
CA LYS A 35 12.97 15.14 12.58
C LYS A 35 11.86 15.10 11.55
N ALA A 36 11.33 13.91 11.27
CA ALA A 36 10.16 13.73 10.42
C ALA A 36 8.98 13.11 11.16
N ASP A 37 7.77 13.39 10.69
CA ASP A 37 6.58 12.60 10.97
C ASP A 37 6.19 11.87 9.69
N VAL A 38 5.89 10.58 9.78
CA VAL A 38 5.52 9.73 8.66
C VAL A 38 4.13 9.17 8.92
N GLU A 39 3.26 9.28 7.93
CA GLU A 39 1.94 8.68 7.91
C GLU A 39 1.76 7.93 6.59
N MET A 40 1.33 6.67 6.64
CA MET A 40 1.09 5.84 5.48
C MET A 40 -0.28 5.20 5.58
N ILE A 41 -1.12 5.42 4.59
CA ILE A 41 -2.44 4.80 4.46
C ILE A 41 -2.32 3.71 3.41
N PHE A 42 -2.63 2.49 3.78
CA PHE A 42 -2.73 1.34 2.89
C PHE A 42 -4.16 0.82 2.95
N VAL A 43 -4.91 1.01 1.88
CA VAL A 43 -6.35 0.64 1.84
C VAL A 43 -6.70 -0.08 0.56
N ILE A 44 -7.67 -0.98 0.64
CA ILE A 44 -8.18 -1.79 -0.45
C ILE A 44 -9.67 -1.53 -0.60
N SER A 45 -10.18 -1.53 -1.83
CA SER A 45 -11.61 -1.32 -2.09
C SER A 45 -12.44 -2.43 -1.43
N ASP A 46 -13.54 -2.05 -0.79
CA ASP A 46 -14.47 -2.99 -0.13
C ASP A 46 -14.98 -4.05 -1.12
N SER A 47 -15.13 -3.70 -2.40
CA SER A 47 -15.52 -4.65 -3.46
C SER A 47 -14.50 -5.76 -3.69
N LEU A 48 -13.19 -5.46 -3.59
CA LEU A 48 -12.16 -6.48 -3.70
C LEU A 48 -12.11 -7.34 -2.42
N ASN A 49 -12.25 -6.70 -1.25
CA ASN A 49 -12.25 -7.41 0.02
C ASN A 49 -13.44 -8.38 0.13
N ALA A 50 -14.62 -7.99 -0.37
CA ALA A 50 -15.80 -8.86 -0.42
C ALA A 50 -15.66 -10.08 -1.35
N ILE A 51 -14.76 -10.03 -2.33
CA ILE A 51 -14.47 -11.17 -3.23
C ILE A 51 -13.39 -12.07 -2.63
N ASN A 52 -12.52 -11.51 -1.79
CA ASN A 52 -11.39 -12.21 -1.19
C ASN A 52 -11.14 -11.68 0.23
N ASP A 53 -11.77 -12.33 1.20
CA ASP A 53 -11.71 -12.02 2.65
C ASP A 53 -10.27 -12.02 3.22
N ASN A 54 -9.28 -12.43 2.43
CA ASN A 54 -7.88 -12.53 2.82
C ASN A 54 -7.00 -11.41 2.25
N THR A 55 -7.59 -10.29 1.81
CA THR A 55 -6.84 -9.17 1.22
C THR A 55 -6.38 -8.13 2.24
N THR A 56 -6.88 -8.17 3.48
CA THR A 56 -6.36 -7.41 4.62
C THR A 56 -5.05 -8.01 5.16
N MET A 57 -4.15 -7.17 5.69
CA MET A 57 -2.91 -7.62 6.30
C MET A 57 -3.19 -8.54 7.50
N SER A 58 -2.36 -9.57 7.70
CA SER A 58 -2.48 -10.44 8.86
C SER A 58 -2.07 -9.71 10.15
N GLU A 59 -2.63 -10.13 11.28
CA GLU A 59 -2.31 -9.54 12.59
C GLU A 59 -0.81 -9.66 12.91
N GLU A 60 -0.17 -10.78 12.52
CA GLU A 60 1.27 -10.99 12.66
C GLU A 60 2.08 -9.89 11.97
N THR A 61 1.71 -9.51 10.74
CA THR A 61 2.40 -8.42 10.05
C THR A 61 2.12 -7.07 10.72
N LEU A 62 0.91 -6.84 11.25
CA LEU A 62 0.61 -5.62 12.00
C LEU A 62 1.46 -5.52 13.28
N ASP A 63 1.66 -6.63 13.98
CA ASP A 63 2.51 -6.69 15.18
C ASP A 63 3.97 -6.35 14.87
N GLU A 64 4.54 -6.86 13.76
CA GLU A 64 5.90 -6.48 13.33
C GLU A 64 6.05 -4.95 13.17
N TYR A 65 5.06 -4.28 12.58
CA TYR A 65 5.10 -2.82 12.43
C TYR A 65 4.92 -2.08 13.77
N ARG A 66 4.13 -2.62 14.70
CA ARG A 66 4.01 -2.08 16.07
C ARG A 66 5.34 -2.19 16.81
N GLU A 67 6.06 -3.31 16.68
CA GLU A 67 7.40 -3.50 17.25
C GLU A 67 8.44 -2.53 16.66
N LEU A 68 8.31 -2.19 15.37
CA LEU A 68 9.12 -1.14 14.72
C LEU A 68 8.76 0.28 15.17
N GLY A 69 7.77 0.43 16.06
CA GLY A 69 7.35 1.70 16.65
C GLY A 69 6.33 2.47 15.82
N TYR A 70 5.64 1.82 14.87
CA TYR A 70 4.49 2.42 14.20
C TYR A 70 3.24 2.29 15.05
N LYS A 71 2.47 3.37 15.11
CA LYS A 71 1.08 3.32 15.59
C LYS A 71 0.19 2.99 14.41
N ILE A 72 -0.55 1.89 14.52
CA ILE A 72 -1.46 1.39 13.48
C ILE A 72 -2.89 1.63 13.91
N GLU A 73 -3.70 2.20 13.01
CA GLU A 73 -5.13 2.43 13.21
C GLU A 73 -5.90 1.87 12.00
N GLU A 74 -7.08 1.31 12.22
CA GLU A 74 -7.97 0.95 11.11
C GLU A 74 -8.43 2.20 10.37
N TYR A 75 -8.46 2.12 9.04
CA TYR A 75 -8.86 3.22 8.17
C TYR A 75 -9.98 2.77 7.26
N LYS A 76 -11.07 3.56 7.23
CA LYS A 76 -12.20 3.32 6.34
C LYS A 76 -12.73 4.63 5.77
N GLU A 77 -12.62 4.79 4.46
CA GLU A 77 -13.10 5.99 3.76
C GLU A 77 -13.39 5.67 2.28
N ASP A 78 -14.42 6.30 1.71
CA ASP A 78 -14.78 6.21 0.28
C ASP A 78 -14.93 4.78 -0.29
N GLY A 79 -15.39 3.83 0.54
CA GLY A 79 -15.51 2.43 0.12
C GLY A 79 -14.17 1.69 0.02
N TYR A 80 -13.15 2.20 0.73
CA TYR A 80 -11.89 1.52 0.96
C TYR A 80 -11.72 1.23 2.45
N THR A 81 -11.19 0.04 2.75
CA THR A 81 -10.86 -0.41 4.11
C THR A 81 -9.39 -0.83 4.16
N GLY A 82 -8.71 -0.53 5.26
CA GLY A 82 -7.32 -0.92 5.49
C GLY A 82 -6.76 -0.30 6.75
N TYR A 83 -5.50 0.15 6.71
CA TYR A 83 -4.77 0.62 7.89
C TYR A 83 -4.01 1.92 7.62
N LEU A 84 -3.98 2.77 8.65
CA LEU A 84 -3.12 3.94 8.77
C LEU A 84 -1.94 3.59 9.69
N PHE A 85 -0.74 3.68 9.16
CA PHE A 85 0.51 3.56 9.88
C PHE A 85 1.06 4.95 10.17
N SER A 86 1.42 5.24 11.41
CA SER A 86 1.94 6.56 11.80
C SER A 86 3.16 6.44 12.71
N GLN A 87 4.17 7.26 12.46
CA GLN A 87 5.35 7.36 13.29
C GLN A 87 5.77 8.82 13.41
N LYS A 88 6.00 9.30 14.63
CA LYS A 88 6.30 10.71 14.90
C LYS A 88 7.72 10.89 15.39
N ASN A 89 8.31 12.03 15.07
CA ASN A 89 9.63 12.48 15.52
C ASN A 89 10.75 11.51 15.15
N ILE A 90 10.67 10.88 13.99
CA ILE A 90 11.71 9.96 13.51
C ILE A 90 12.94 10.75 13.07
N THR A 91 14.10 10.21 13.37
CA THR A 91 15.35 10.70 12.79
C THR A 91 15.48 10.09 11.41
N LEU A 92 15.56 10.92 10.37
CA LEU A 92 15.86 10.46 9.02
C LEU A 92 17.32 10.02 8.99
N ASN A 93 17.57 8.75 9.30
CA ASN A 93 18.87 8.13 9.17
C ASN A 93 18.84 7.22 7.93
N ASP A 94 19.86 7.31 7.08
CA ASP A 94 19.90 6.73 5.71
C ASP A 94 19.59 5.22 5.63
N LYS A 95 19.62 4.48 6.75
CA LYS A 95 19.38 3.04 6.79
C LYS A 95 17.91 2.60 6.76
N TYR A 96 16.96 3.43 7.19
CA TYR A 96 15.57 2.97 7.42
C TYR A 96 14.55 3.42 6.36
N VAL A 97 14.93 4.38 5.50
CA VAL A 97 14.03 4.89 4.44
C VAL A 97 14.11 4.03 3.18
N LEU A 98 15.20 3.30 2.97
CA LEU A 98 15.45 2.50 1.76
C LEU A 98 14.89 1.08 1.81
N SER A 99 14.59 0.50 2.98
CA SER A 99 14.06 -0.87 3.07
C SER A 99 12.56 -0.96 2.76
N THR A 100 11.79 0.11 3.03
CA THR A 100 10.32 0.12 2.82
C THR A 100 9.92 0.52 1.40
N VAL A 101 10.81 1.13 0.61
CA VAL A 101 10.59 1.40 -0.82
C VAL A 101 11.24 0.29 -1.67
N SER A 102 11.00 -0.96 -1.26
CA SER A 102 11.23 -2.11 -2.13
C SER A 102 9.95 -2.35 -2.92
N VAL A 103 9.69 -1.54 -3.96
CA VAL A 103 8.69 -1.89 -4.96
C VAL A 103 9.27 -3.09 -5.73
N THR A 104 8.97 -4.29 -5.24
CA THR A 104 9.30 -5.54 -5.92
C THR A 104 8.43 -5.62 -7.17
N ASN A 105 8.91 -5.06 -8.27
CA ASN A 105 8.40 -5.36 -9.59
C ASN A 105 8.86 -6.78 -9.94
N GLN A 106 8.10 -7.80 -9.50
CA GLN A 106 8.30 -9.16 -9.98
C GLN A 106 7.88 -9.21 -11.46
N LYS A 107 8.87 -9.07 -12.34
CA LYS A 107 8.80 -9.62 -13.70
C LYS A 107 8.68 -11.14 -13.57
N GLY A 108 7.48 -11.67 -13.80
CA GLY A 108 7.25 -13.09 -14.05
C GLY A 108 7.98 -13.52 -15.32
N ASN A 109 8.65 -14.67 -15.23
CA ASN A 109 9.23 -15.42 -16.34
C ASN A 109 8.34 -16.64 -16.61
#